data_AF-A0A2Z6LZH3-F1
#
_entry.id   AF-A0A2Z6LZH3-F1
#
_cell.length_a   1.000
_cell.length_b   1.000
_cell.length_c   1.000
_cell.angle_alpha   90.00
_cell.angle_beta   90.00
_cell.angle_gamma   90.00
#
_symmetry.space_group_name_H-M   'P 1'
#
loop_
_entity.id
_entity.type
_entity.pdbx_description
1 polymer ?
#
loop_
_entity_poly.entity_id
_entity_poly.type
_entity_poly.pdbx_seq_one_letter_code
_entity_poly.pdbx_strand_id
1 'polypeptide(L)'
;MEQYKGAAFGELSPHLFAVADTCYRAMINENGSQSILVSGESGAGKTETTKMLMRYLAFMGGRSNTEGRTVEQQVLESNPVLEAFGNAKTVKNNNS
;
A
#
# COMPACT_ATOMS: atom_id res chain seq x y z
N MET A 1 9.89 -6.90 -6.42
CA MET A 1 10.09 -5.75 -5.52
C MET A 1 11.53 -5.28 -5.57
N GLU A 2 12.52 -6.17 -5.45
CA GLU A 2 13.96 -5.85 -5.49
C GLU A 2 14.38 -4.92 -6.63
N GLN A 3 13.97 -5.18 -7.87
CA GLN A 3 14.35 -4.32 -9.00
C GLN A 3 13.96 -2.84 -8.83
N TYR A 4 12.87 -2.54 -8.13
CA TYR A 4 12.39 -1.16 -7.92
C TYR A 4 13.06 -0.48 -6.73
N LYS A 5 13.81 -1.21 -5.90
CA LYS A 5 14.47 -0.68 -4.71
C LYS A 5 15.58 0.28 -5.12
N GLY A 6 15.39 1.56 -4.87
CA GLY A 6 16.40 2.59 -5.14
C GLY A 6 16.53 3.00 -6.62
N ALA A 7 15.80 2.36 -7.53
CA ALA A 7 15.75 2.77 -8.94
C ALA A 7 15.17 4.19 -9.07
N ALA A 8 15.66 4.97 -10.04
CA ALA A 8 15.11 6.29 -10.27
C ALA A 8 13.68 6.20 -10.84
N PHE A 9 12.83 7.17 -10.51
CA PHE A 9 11.47 7.20 -11.03
C PHE A 9 11.50 7.37 -12.56
N GLY A 10 10.89 6.43 -13.29
CA GLY A 10 10.89 6.40 -14.76
C GLY A 10 12.04 5.62 -15.41
N GLU A 11 12.99 5.10 -14.63
CA GLU A 11 14.08 4.24 -15.13
C GLU A 11 13.57 2.85 -15.53
N LEU A 12 12.65 2.30 -14.73
CA LEU A 12 11.98 1.03 -14.99
C LEU A 12 10.57 1.24 -15.53
N SER A 13 10.00 0.17 -16.07
CA SER A 13 8.61 0.15 -16.53
C SER A 13 7.64 0.68 -15.45
N PRO A 14 6.55 1.36 -15.84
CA PRO A 14 5.59 1.90 -14.88
C PRO A 14 5.07 0.83 -13.93
N HIS A 15 5.25 1.06 -12.62
CA HIS A 15 4.83 0.13 -11.59
C HIS A 15 4.54 0.86 -10.28
N LEU A 16 3.54 0.38 -9.54
CA LEU A 16 3.14 0.91 -8.24
C LEU A 16 4.25 0.89 -7.17
N PHE A 17 5.22 -0.02 -7.32
CA PHE A 17 6.42 -0.07 -6.47
C PHE A 17 7.37 1.10 -6.70
N ALA A 18 7.44 1.66 -7.91
CA ALA A 18 8.24 2.86 -8.15
C ALA A 18 7.69 4.07 -7.39
N VAL A 19 6.36 4.19 -7.28
CA VAL A 19 5.69 5.22 -6.48
C VAL A 19 5.95 5.00 -4.99
N ALA A 20 5.82 3.76 -4.51
CA ALA A 20 6.09 3.42 -3.12
C ALA A 20 7.55 3.66 -2.73
N ASP A 21 8.50 3.31 -3.60
CA ASP A 21 9.94 3.56 -3.38
C ASP A 21 10.23 5.06 -3.30
N THR A 22 9.71 5.83 -4.25
CA THR A 22 9.89 7.28 -4.28
C THR A 22 9.35 7.92 -2.99
N CYS A 23 8.14 7.54 -2.58
CA CYS A 23 7.53 8.00 -1.34
C CYS A 23 8.35 7.59 -0.09
N TYR A 24 8.80 6.34 -0.03
CA TYR A 24 9.61 5.85 1.09
C TYR A 24 10.94 6.58 1.20
N ARG A 25 11.65 6.78 0.08
CA ARG A 25 12.91 7.52 0.07
C ARG A 25 12.72 8.99 0.40
N ALA A 26 11.66 9.63 -0.10
CA ALA A 26 11.32 11.01 0.27
C ALA A 26 11.10 11.15 1.78
N MET A 27 10.36 10.22 2.39
CA MET A 27 10.16 10.17 3.84
C MET A 27 11.49 10.12 4.63
N ILE A 28 12.44 9.29 4.18
CA ILE A 28 13.75 9.13 4.85
C ILE A 28 14.67 10.33 4.59
N ASN A 29 14.73 10.83 3.35
CA ASN A 29 15.65 11.90 2.96
C ASN A 29 15.21 13.27 3.47
N GLU A 30 13.92 13.55 3.43
CA GLU A 30 13.33 14.83 3.87
C GLU A 30 12.95 14.81 5.34
N ASN A 31 12.99 13.62 5.96
CA ASN A 31 12.61 13.40 7.35
C ASN A 31 11.19 13.93 7.69
N GLY A 32 10.28 13.80 6.72
CA GLY A 32 8.92 14.36 6.74
C GLY A 32 7.85 13.31 6.42
N SER A 33 6.63 13.54 6.92
CA SER A 33 5.49 12.64 6.69
C SER A 33 5.07 12.63 5.22
N GLN A 34 4.78 11.44 4.70
CA GLN A 34 4.36 11.24 3.32
C GLN A 34 2.98 10.58 3.25
N SER A 35 2.26 10.79 2.14
CA SER A 35 0.94 10.21 1.90
C SER A 35 0.79 9.77 0.45
N ILE A 36 0.16 8.62 0.22
CA ILE A 36 -0.19 8.13 -1.11
C ILE A 36 -1.72 8.15 -1.26
N LEU A 37 -2.22 8.88 -2.25
CA LEU A 37 -3.64 8.90 -2.60
C LEU A 37 -3.93 7.86 -3.69
N VAL A 38 -4.81 6.90 -3.39
CA VAL A 38 -5.30 5.92 -4.37
C VAL A 38 -6.75 6.27 -4.71
N SER A 39 -6.97 6.89 -5.86
CA SER A 39 -8.29 7.29 -6.36
C SER A 39 -8.81 6.35 -7.44
N GLY A 40 -10.13 6.22 -7.54
CA GLY A 40 -10.80 5.44 -8.58
C GLY A 40 -12.25 5.12 -8.21
N GLU A 41 -13.04 4.70 -9.20
CA GLU A 41 -14.43 4.29 -9.00
C GLU A 41 -14.55 3.04 -8.09
N SER A 42 -15.77 2.72 -7.67
CA SER A 42 -16.01 1.47 -6.94
C SER A 42 -15.64 0.27 -7.82
N GLY A 43 -14.91 -0.69 -7.27
CA GLY A 43 -14.40 -1.85 -8.02
C GLY A 43 -13.13 -1.60 -8.85
N ALA A 44 -12.61 -0.37 -8.91
CA ALA A 44 -11.41 -0.05 -9.71
C ALA A 44 -10.08 -0.62 -9.16
N GLY A 45 -10.11 -1.41 -8.09
CA GLY A 45 -8.92 -2.05 -7.52
C GLY A 45 -8.17 -1.24 -6.45
N LYS A 46 -8.73 -0.13 -5.94
CA LYS A 46 -8.10 0.72 -4.91
C LYS A 46 -7.55 -0.08 -3.71
N THR A 47 -8.38 -0.98 -3.17
CA THR A 47 -8.00 -1.82 -2.02
C THR A 47 -6.81 -2.70 -2.37
N GLU A 48 -6.83 -3.40 -3.51
CA GLU A 48 -5.72 -4.27 -3.95
C GLU A 48 -4.43 -3.48 -4.20
N THR A 49 -4.53 -2.29 -4.79
CA THR A 49 -3.39 -1.37 -4.96
C THR A 49 -2.78 -1.02 -3.60
N THR A 50 -3.62 -0.66 -2.61
CA THR A 50 -3.14 -0.36 -1.25
C THR A 50 -2.47 -1.57 -0.61
N LYS A 51 -2.98 -2.80 -0.80
CA LYS A 51 -2.32 -4.02 -0.31
C LYS A 51 -0.91 -4.18 -0.89
N MET A 52 -0.75 -3.94 -2.20
CA MET A 52 0.55 -4.03 -2.86
C MET A 52 1.53 -2.93 -2.40
N LEU A 53 1.05 -1.71 -2.17
CA LEU A 53 1.86 -0.63 -1.60
C LEU A 53 2.37 -1.01 -0.21
N MET A 54 1.50 -1.53 0.66
CA MET A 54 1.87 -1.95 2.01
C MET A 54 2.90 -3.09 2.01
N ARG A 55 2.75 -4.07 1.10
CA ARG A 55 3.77 -5.12 0.86
C ARG A 55 5.14 -4.55 0.57
N TYR A 56 5.19 -3.59 -0.34
CA TYR A 56 6.45 -2.96 -0.73
C TYR A 56 7.09 -2.18 0.43
N LEU A 57 6.29 -1.41 1.17
CA LEU A 57 6.77 -0.65 2.32
C LEU A 57 7.27 -1.57 3.45
N ALA A 58 6.59 -2.70 3.68
CA ALA A 58 7.04 -3.71 4.64
C ALA A 58 8.36 -4.38 4.21
N PHE A 59 8.51 -4.69 2.91
CA PHE A 59 9.75 -5.18 2.33
C PHE A 59 10.90 -4.18 2.53
N MET A 60 10.66 -2.89 2.28
CA MET A 60 11.66 -1.83 2.48
C MET A 60 12.02 -1.60 3.95
N GLY A 61 11.04 -1.75 4.87
CA GLY A 61 11.23 -1.61 6.30
C GLY A 61 11.98 -2.75 7.00
N GLY A 62 12.45 -3.76 6.25
CA GLY A 62 13.36 -4.80 6.76
C GLY A 62 12.74 -5.82 7.73
N ARG A 63 11.41 -5.85 7.87
CA ARG A 63 10.69 -6.77 8.78
C ARG A 63 10.21 -8.06 8.11
N SER A 64 10.92 -8.57 7.10
CA SER A 64 10.49 -9.79 6.40
C SER A 64 10.74 -11.09 7.18
N ASN A 65 11.52 -11.06 8.29
CA ASN A 65 12.08 -12.25 8.94
C ASN A 65 11.85 -12.37 10.45
N THR A 66 11.04 -11.52 11.07
CA THR A 66 10.61 -11.76 12.45
C THR A 66 9.50 -12.80 12.46
N GLU A 67 9.64 -13.87 13.27
CA GLU A 67 8.72 -15.02 13.42
C GLU A 67 7.29 -14.69 13.93
N GLY A 68 6.82 -13.46 13.73
CA GLY A 68 5.48 -12.98 14.10
C GLY A 68 4.77 -12.30 12.91
N ARG A 69 3.48 -12.00 13.08
CA ARG A 69 2.67 -11.32 12.05
C ARG A 69 3.34 -10.01 11.64
N THR A 70 3.55 -9.81 10.35
CA THR A 70 4.08 -8.54 9.84
C THR A 70 3.05 -7.42 10.03
N VAL A 71 3.51 -6.16 10.15
CA VAL A 71 2.60 -5.00 10.20
C VAL A 71 1.68 -4.98 8.98
N GLU A 72 2.17 -5.42 7.82
CA GLU A 72 1.35 -5.64 6.62
C GLU A 72 0.22 -6.63 6.90
N GLN A 73 0.51 -7.83 7.41
CA GLN A 73 -0.52 -8.82 7.75
C GLN A 73 -1.54 -8.25 8.73
N GLN A 74 -1.12 -7.53 9.76
CA GLN A 74 -2.03 -6.93 10.72
C GLN A 74 -2.94 -5.86 10.08
N VAL A 75 -2.42 -5.05 9.17
CA VAL A 75 -3.22 -4.07 8.43
C VAL A 75 -4.16 -4.76 7.43
N LEU A 76 -3.72 -5.83 6.76
CA LEU A 76 -4.57 -6.58 5.84
C LEU A 76 -5.69 -7.34 6.57
N GLU A 77 -5.38 -7.91 7.74
CA GLU A 77 -6.32 -8.61 8.62
C GLU A 77 -7.32 -7.67 9.28
N SER A 78 -7.04 -6.36 9.36
CA SER A 78 -8.00 -5.39 9.87
C SER A 78 -9.06 -5.01 8.82
N ASN A 79 -8.83 -5.26 7.53
CA ASN A 79 -9.78 -4.91 6.46
C ASN A 79 -11.18 -5.50 6.69
N PRO A 80 -11.39 -6.80 7.00
CA PRO A 80 -12.73 -7.32 7.26
C PRO A 80 -13.45 -6.62 8.42
N VAL A 81 -12.71 -6.22 9.46
CA VAL A 81 -13.27 -5.46 10.58
C VAL A 81 -13.63 -4.05 10.12
N LEU A 82 -12.71 -3.37 9.44
CA LEU A 82 -12.94 -2.01 8.95
C LEU A 82 -14.07 -1.96 7.91
N GLU A 83 -14.20 -2.96 7.04
CA GLU A 83 -15.31 -3.09 6.10
C GLU A 83 -16.62 -3.36 6.83
N ALA A 84 -16.63 -4.23 7.84
CA ALA A 84 -17.83 -4.52 8.62
C ALA A 84 -18.37 -3.30 9.39
N PHE A 85 -17.48 -2.40 9.84
CA PHE A 85 -17.87 -1.17 10.54
C PHE A 85 -18.05 0.04 9.63
N GLY A 86 -17.30 0.10 8.52
CA GLY A 86 -17.19 1.28 7.66
C GLY A 86 -18.04 1.22 6.39
N ASN A 87 -18.39 0.01 5.92
CA ASN A 87 -19.21 -0.17 4.74
C ASN A 87 -20.67 -0.46 5.12
N ALA A 88 -21.57 0.00 4.27
CA ALA A 88 -22.98 -0.30 4.28
C ALA A 88 -23.44 -0.74 2.88
N LYS A 89 -24.63 -1.31 2.80
CA LYS A 89 -25.27 -1.54 1.51
C LYS A 89 -25.85 -0.22 1.01
N THR A 90 -25.46 0.19 -0.19
CA THR A 90 -26.09 1.31 -0.91
C THR A 90 -26.90 0.79 -2.10
N VAL A 91 -27.64 1.68 -2.76
CA VAL A 91 -28.42 1.34 -3.97
C VAL A 91 -27.51 0.88 -5.12
N LYS A 92 -26.26 1.35 -5.17
CA LYS A 92 -25.33 1.10 -6.28
C LYS A 92 -24.23 0.08 -5.98
N ASN A 93 -23.93 -0.17 -4.71
CA ASN A 93 -22.85 -1.06 -4.30
C ASN A 93 -23.18 -1.70 -2.95
N ASN A 94 -23.12 -3.03 -2.90
CA ASN A 94 -23.42 -3.83 -1.71
C ASN A 94 -22.30 -3.79 -0.65
N ASN A 95 -21.11 -3.30 -1.00
CA ASN A 95 -19.96 -3.15 -0.11
C ASN A 95 -19.41 -1.71 -0.23
N SER A 96 -20.15 -0.72 0.28
CA SER A 96 -19.86 0.71 0.06
C SER A 96 -19.99 1.61 1.27
#